data_AF-A0AAU2DVU0-F1
#
_entry.id   AF-A0AAU2DVU0-F1
#
_cell.length_a   1.000
_cell.length_b   1.000
_cell.length_c   1.000
_cell.angle_alpha   90.00
_cell.angle_beta   90.00
_cell.angle_gamma   90.00
#
_symmetry.space_group_name_H-M   'P 1'
#
loop_
_entity.id
_entity.type
_entity.pdbx_description
1 polymer ?
#
loop_
_entity_poly.entity_id
_entity_poly.type
_entity_poly.pdbx_seq_one_letter_code
_entity_poly.pdbx_strand_id
1 'polypeptide(L)'
;MGGLRELVAAFVVPGPAGVAVRDRLRVSEADAAVLTEVGAFLGSLAAGDLAERCRQGRAHDAAGWAVRKRELTGRSSARWAGSITKATHDQWALARRGQAAHMAWLRRQIDSVEARLARPLGAKADKRDGLVRGYGSRGEWHAKSRRLQTLKDRLAGVEADWAAGRVRVVRGGKRLAHARHHLAAAGLNEQEWRQRWRAERMFLSADGESGKRFGNETIRVTDTGQVSVKLPAPLAHLANAPHGRYLLDATVRFQHRGQEWLDRITANRAVAYRIHHDPVRGRWYVTASWQRAAAPVLPLEAALVRGVVGVDMNDDHLACWHLDVHGNPVGEPQRYFYDLTGTAQHRDAQIRHALTRLLHHARRCGASAIAIEDLDFSDGTSRERHGRNKRFRRLLSRFPTARLKARLMSMAAEQDIAIVAVDPAYTSRWGAQHWQKPLTTPRRTMSRHDAASIAVGRRAYGYPIRRRTAPPPHHQSDGAGHRTVQARPDTRRREETRPRIPGPRTRSVSPDTERKRATRTSNTVRDVRSDQVRVQDSLLLTDEERWNVRAPS
;
A
#
# COMPACT_ATOMS: atom_id res chain seq x y z
N MET A 1 -12.27 -31.49 21.33
CA MET A 1 -12.06 -30.60 20.16
C MET A 1 -11.50 -29.28 20.68
N GLY A 2 -10.17 -29.13 20.74
CA GLY A 2 -9.51 -27.97 21.34
C GLY A 2 -9.63 -26.72 20.46
N GLY A 3 -10.06 -25.60 21.05
CA GLY A 3 -10.38 -24.34 20.38
C GLY A 3 -9.22 -23.77 19.57
N LEU A 4 -9.23 -24.00 18.26
CA LEU A 4 -8.44 -23.22 17.32
C LEU A 4 -9.18 -21.90 17.08
N ARG A 5 -8.46 -20.78 17.17
CA ARG A 5 -8.96 -19.46 16.77
C ARG A 5 -9.65 -19.54 15.41
N GLU A 6 -10.85 -18.98 15.33
CA GLU A 6 -11.59 -18.79 14.08
C GLU A 6 -10.76 -17.98 13.07
N LEU A 7 -10.64 -18.51 11.85
CA LEU A 7 -9.83 -17.90 10.80
C LEU A 7 -10.63 -16.80 10.10
N VAL A 8 -9.98 -15.65 9.89
CA VAL A 8 -10.58 -14.56 9.10
C VAL A 8 -10.58 -14.93 7.61
N ALA A 9 -11.69 -14.67 6.93
CA ALA A 9 -11.85 -14.91 5.50
C ALA A 9 -10.85 -14.06 4.68
N ALA A 10 -10.37 -14.64 3.57
CA ALA A 10 -9.51 -13.90 2.64
C ALA A 10 -10.32 -12.83 1.89
N PHE A 11 -9.67 -11.73 1.52
CA PHE A 11 -10.33 -10.66 0.76
C PHE A 11 -9.38 -9.98 -0.22
N VAL A 12 -9.94 -9.44 -1.31
CA VAL A 12 -9.18 -8.65 -2.29
C VAL A 12 -8.94 -7.25 -1.72
N VAL A 13 -7.68 -6.86 -1.66
CA VAL A 13 -7.28 -5.55 -1.17
C VAL A 13 -7.55 -4.51 -2.27
N PRO A 14 -8.31 -3.44 -1.99
CA PRO A 14 -8.55 -2.38 -2.96
C PRO A 14 -7.26 -1.73 -3.45
N GLY A 15 -7.18 -1.40 -4.73
CA GLY A 15 -6.06 -0.64 -5.30
C GLY A 15 -5.91 0.76 -4.68
N PRO A 16 -4.77 1.44 -4.88
CA PRO A 16 -4.60 2.81 -4.41
C PRO A 16 -5.58 3.75 -5.11
N ALA A 17 -6.29 4.56 -4.32
CA ALA A 17 -7.19 5.58 -4.85
C ALA A 17 -6.49 6.90 -5.19
N GLY A 18 -5.30 7.15 -4.63
CA GLY A 18 -4.54 8.39 -4.80
C GLY A 18 -3.33 8.22 -5.72
N VAL A 19 -3.11 9.20 -6.60
CA VAL A 19 -1.94 9.32 -7.45
C VAL A 19 -1.17 10.57 -7.06
N ALA A 20 0.16 10.47 -7.05
CA ALA A 20 1.05 11.61 -6.87
C ALA A 20 2.23 11.50 -7.83
N VAL A 21 2.47 12.57 -8.59
CA VAL A 21 3.60 12.72 -9.49
C VAL A 21 4.42 13.93 -9.07
N ARG A 22 5.73 13.84 -9.25
CA ARG A 22 6.65 14.89 -8.81
C ARG A 22 7.63 15.19 -9.92
N ASP A 23 7.92 16.47 -10.07
CA ASP A 23 9.01 16.95 -10.89
C ASP A 23 9.88 17.95 -10.12
N ARG A 24 11.12 18.12 -10.58
CA ARG A 24 12.05 19.12 -10.04
C ARG A 24 11.70 20.48 -10.64
N LEU A 25 11.49 21.46 -9.77
CA LEU A 25 11.28 22.84 -10.17
C LEU A 25 12.64 23.56 -10.14
N ARG A 26 13.16 23.94 -11.30
CA ARG A 26 14.46 24.62 -11.44
C ARG A 26 14.28 26.13 -11.35
N VAL A 27 14.03 26.61 -10.14
CA VAL A 27 13.78 28.02 -9.85
C VAL A 27 15.05 28.86 -9.94
N SER A 28 14.91 30.12 -10.38
CA SER A 28 15.92 31.16 -10.23
C SER A 28 16.10 31.53 -8.75
N GLU A 29 17.15 32.30 -8.42
CA GLU A 29 17.34 32.79 -7.05
C GLU A 29 16.20 33.73 -6.62
N ALA A 30 15.71 34.56 -7.54
CA ALA A 30 14.55 35.44 -7.32
C ALA A 30 13.27 34.63 -7.04
N ASP A 31 12.96 33.64 -7.88
CA ASP A 31 11.82 32.74 -7.67
C ASP A 31 11.94 31.99 -6.33
N ALA A 32 13.14 31.51 -5.99
CA ALA A 32 13.38 30.81 -4.74
C ALA A 32 13.16 31.71 -3.51
N ALA A 33 13.54 32.98 -3.59
CA ALA A 33 13.30 33.96 -2.54
C ALA A 33 11.80 34.19 -2.32
N VAL A 34 11.04 34.43 -3.39
CA VAL A 34 9.58 34.63 -3.33
C VAL A 34 8.88 33.40 -2.79
N LEU A 35 9.20 32.20 -3.29
CA LEU A 35 8.62 30.96 -2.79
C LEU A 35 8.96 30.72 -1.31
N THR A 36 10.17 31.08 -0.88
CA THR A 36 10.57 30.97 0.53
C THR A 36 9.76 31.92 1.40
N GLU A 37 9.58 33.17 0.99
CA GLU A 37 8.82 34.17 1.73
C GLU A 37 7.34 33.80 1.83
N VAL A 38 6.71 33.47 0.71
CA VAL A 38 5.30 33.02 0.67
C VAL A 38 5.12 31.76 1.48
N GLY A 39 6.02 30.78 1.31
CA GLY A 39 5.98 29.52 2.05
C GLY A 39 6.15 29.70 3.56
N ALA A 40 7.05 30.59 3.99
CA ALA A 40 7.25 30.91 5.40
C ALA A 40 6.04 31.65 5.99
N PHE A 41 5.49 32.63 5.27
CA PHE A 41 4.30 33.38 5.67
C PHE A 41 3.10 32.44 5.88
N LEU A 42 2.72 31.67 4.86
CA LEU A 42 1.63 30.69 4.97
C LEU A 42 1.94 29.60 6.01
N GLY A 43 3.21 29.24 6.15
CA GLY A 43 3.70 28.33 7.18
C GLY A 43 3.42 28.84 8.59
N SER A 44 3.59 30.14 8.83
CA SER A 44 3.28 30.79 10.10
C SER A 44 1.78 30.76 10.42
N LEU A 45 0.93 31.05 9.41
CA LEU A 45 -0.53 30.99 9.52
C LEU A 45 -0.99 29.58 9.88
N ALA A 46 -0.48 28.58 9.18
CA ALA A 46 -0.77 27.17 9.45
C ALA A 46 -0.24 26.70 10.82
N ALA A 47 0.82 27.30 11.36
CA ALA A 47 1.26 27.02 12.72
C ALA A 47 0.31 27.60 13.78
N GLY A 48 -0.14 28.85 13.59
CA GLY A 48 -1.12 29.49 14.49
C GLY A 48 -2.47 28.77 14.46
N ASP A 49 -2.96 28.43 13.27
CA ASP A 49 -4.21 27.71 13.09
C ASP A 49 -4.17 26.28 13.67
N LEU A 50 -3.04 25.57 13.56
CA LEU A 50 -2.88 24.27 14.23
C LEU A 50 -2.92 24.42 15.76
N ALA A 51 -2.33 25.49 16.31
CA ALA A 51 -2.36 25.74 17.75
C ALA A 51 -3.80 25.97 18.24
N GLU A 52 -4.59 26.77 17.51
CA GLU A 52 -6.02 26.94 17.76
C GLU A 52 -6.77 25.60 17.66
N ARG A 53 -6.57 24.83 16.58
CA ARG A 53 -7.18 23.49 16.44
C ARG A 53 -6.85 22.59 17.62
N CYS A 54 -5.62 22.62 18.12
CA CYS A 54 -5.23 21.82 19.27
C CYS A 54 -5.93 22.29 20.57
N ARG A 55 -6.11 23.61 20.75
CA ARG A 55 -6.85 24.19 21.90
C ARG A 55 -8.33 23.79 21.89
N GLN A 56 -8.95 23.70 20.72
CA GLN A 56 -10.35 23.24 20.58
C GLN A 56 -10.58 21.79 21.10
N GLY A 57 -9.53 20.98 21.22
CA GLY A 57 -9.64 19.60 21.73
C GLY A 57 -10.72 18.79 20.99
N ARG A 58 -11.71 18.29 21.73
CA ARG A 58 -12.85 17.51 21.21
C ARG A 58 -14.01 18.38 20.70
N ALA A 59 -14.08 19.65 21.07
CA ALA A 59 -15.20 20.55 20.76
C ALA A 59 -15.15 21.11 19.33
N HIS A 60 -14.65 20.32 18.37
CA HIS A 60 -14.53 20.76 16.99
C HIS A 60 -15.80 20.45 16.20
N ASP A 61 -16.46 21.51 15.75
CA ASP A 61 -17.69 21.45 14.95
C ASP A 61 -17.58 22.32 13.68
N ALA A 62 -18.65 22.34 12.88
CA ALA A 62 -18.70 23.12 11.65
C ALA A 62 -18.58 24.63 11.90
N ALA A 63 -19.10 25.13 13.03
CA ALA A 63 -19.01 26.53 13.40
C ALA A 63 -17.55 26.94 13.72
N GLY A 64 -16.86 26.18 14.55
CA GLY A 64 -15.46 26.37 14.88
C GLY A 64 -14.53 26.21 13.68
N TRP A 65 -14.88 25.35 12.72
CA TRP A 65 -14.20 25.31 11.42
C TRP A 65 -14.39 26.61 10.64
N ALA A 66 -15.62 27.10 10.52
CA ALA A 66 -15.95 28.31 9.77
C ALA A 66 -15.24 29.55 10.34
N VAL A 67 -15.19 29.70 11.67
CA VAL A 67 -14.47 30.79 12.36
C VAL A 67 -12.99 30.78 12.00
N ARG A 68 -12.31 29.66 12.20
CA ARG A 68 -10.87 29.52 11.86
C ARG A 68 -10.58 29.84 10.40
N LYS A 69 -11.42 29.34 9.49
CA LYS A 69 -11.27 29.64 8.05
C LYS A 69 -11.48 31.12 7.76
N ARG A 70 -12.45 31.78 8.41
CA ARG A 70 -12.73 33.22 8.22
C ARG A 70 -11.55 34.08 8.68
N GLU A 71 -11.00 33.81 9.85
CA GLU A 71 -9.83 34.52 10.39
C GLU A 71 -8.61 34.41 9.46
N LEU A 72 -8.35 33.21 8.94
CA LEU A 72 -7.28 32.98 7.97
C LEU A 72 -7.55 33.66 6.62
N THR A 73 -8.82 33.76 6.21
CA THR A 73 -9.21 34.36 4.94
C THR A 73 -8.80 35.82 4.89
N GLY A 74 -9.06 36.59 5.96
CA GLY A 74 -8.66 37.99 6.05
C GLY A 74 -7.15 38.22 5.98
N ARG A 75 -6.34 37.24 6.41
CA ARG A 75 -4.87 37.33 6.43
C ARG A 75 -4.21 36.73 5.18
N SER A 76 -4.97 36.04 4.32
CA SER A 76 -4.42 35.33 3.17
C SER A 76 -5.35 35.42 1.95
N SER A 77 -6.17 34.38 1.73
CA SER A 77 -7.30 34.34 0.80
C SER A 77 -8.22 33.18 1.21
N ALA A 78 -9.45 33.15 0.71
CA ALA A 78 -10.41 32.08 1.06
C ALA A 78 -9.92 30.67 0.70
N ARG A 79 -9.13 30.53 -0.38
CA ARG A 79 -8.56 29.25 -0.82
C ARG A 79 -7.36 28.83 0.01
N TRP A 80 -6.42 29.75 0.27
CA TRP A 80 -5.30 29.48 1.17
C TRP A 80 -5.79 29.12 2.57
N ALA A 81 -6.77 29.86 3.10
CA ALA A 81 -7.42 29.54 4.36
C ALA A 81 -8.03 28.13 4.33
N GLY A 82 -8.77 27.78 3.28
CA GLY A 82 -9.32 26.44 3.12
C GLY A 82 -8.28 25.32 3.18
N SER A 83 -7.19 25.44 2.41
CA SER A 83 -6.12 24.44 2.40
C SER A 83 -5.35 24.39 3.72
N ILE A 84 -5.14 25.52 4.39
CA ILE A 84 -4.51 25.57 5.71
C ILE A 84 -5.39 24.88 6.76
N THR A 85 -6.66 25.29 6.91
CA THR A 85 -7.57 24.74 7.92
C THR A 85 -7.76 23.24 7.75
N LYS A 86 -7.83 22.76 6.50
CA LYS A 86 -7.88 21.34 6.19
C LYS A 86 -6.60 20.62 6.58
N ALA A 87 -5.43 21.12 6.14
CA ALA A 87 -4.16 20.47 6.44
C ALA A 87 -3.87 20.37 7.94
N THR A 88 -4.19 21.42 8.72
CA THR A 88 -4.00 21.42 10.17
C THR A 88 -5.01 20.51 10.88
N HIS A 89 -6.25 20.45 10.42
CA HIS A 89 -7.24 19.49 10.91
C HIS A 89 -6.79 18.05 10.63
N ASP A 90 -6.34 17.75 9.40
CA ASP A 90 -5.82 16.44 9.03
C ASP A 90 -4.61 16.05 9.87
N GLN A 91 -3.74 17.01 10.18
CA GLN A 91 -2.60 16.80 11.06
C GLN A 91 -3.01 16.46 12.49
N TRP A 92 -4.04 17.14 13.03
CA TRP A 92 -4.64 16.81 14.32
C TRP A 92 -5.28 15.42 14.31
N ALA A 93 -6.06 15.10 13.28
CA ALA A 93 -6.75 13.82 13.13
C ALA A 93 -5.75 12.65 13.00
N LEU A 94 -4.66 12.86 12.26
CA LEU A 94 -3.56 11.90 12.16
C LEU A 94 -2.91 11.67 13.53
N ALA A 95 -2.71 12.72 14.32
CA ALA A 95 -2.16 12.59 15.68
C ALA A 95 -3.09 11.80 16.60
N ARG A 96 -4.41 12.00 16.50
CA ARG A 96 -5.42 11.19 17.22
C ARG A 96 -5.35 9.72 16.83
N ARG A 97 -5.34 9.40 15.54
CA ARG A 97 -5.19 8.00 15.08
C ARG A 97 -3.88 7.40 15.60
N GLY A 98 -2.80 8.19 15.60
CA GLY A 98 -1.51 7.81 16.19
C GLY A 98 -1.60 7.51 17.69
N GLN A 99 -2.32 8.32 18.48
CA GLN A 99 -2.57 8.06 19.90
C GLN A 99 -3.34 6.75 20.11
N ALA A 100 -4.42 6.53 19.35
CA ALA A 100 -5.20 5.29 19.44
C ALA A 100 -4.34 4.05 19.14
N ALA A 101 -3.55 4.09 18.07
CA ALA A 101 -2.62 3.02 17.73
C ALA A 101 -1.55 2.82 18.82
N HIS A 102 -1.04 3.91 19.41
CA HIS A 102 -0.07 3.87 20.50
C HIS A 102 -0.66 3.27 21.79
N MET A 103 -1.90 3.62 22.16
CA MET A 103 -2.60 3.03 23.31
C MET A 103 -2.81 1.54 23.11
N ALA A 104 -3.33 1.14 21.94
CA ALA A 104 -3.54 -0.27 21.63
C ALA A 104 -2.21 -1.05 21.68
N TRP A 105 -1.11 -0.44 21.21
CA TRP A 105 0.22 -1.02 21.33
C TRP A 105 0.66 -1.15 22.79
N LEU A 106 0.50 -0.11 23.60
CA LEU A 106 0.85 -0.15 25.03
C LEU A 106 0.09 -1.22 25.78
N ARG A 107 -1.23 -1.34 25.58
CA ARG A 107 -2.07 -2.38 26.19
C ARG A 107 -1.55 -3.78 25.83
N ARG A 108 -1.36 -4.07 24.54
CA ARG A 108 -0.75 -5.34 24.11
C ARG A 108 0.63 -5.61 24.73
N GLN A 109 1.42 -4.57 24.97
CA GLN A 109 2.72 -4.71 25.65
C GLN A 109 2.59 -5.03 27.13
N ILE A 110 1.68 -4.34 27.81
CA ILE A 110 1.36 -4.56 29.23
C ILE A 110 0.89 -6.01 29.40
N ASP A 111 -0.13 -6.43 28.64
CA ASP A 111 -0.68 -7.79 28.69
C ASP A 111 0.42 -8.84 28.49
N SER A 112 1.30 -8.61 27.52
CA SER A 112 2.40 -9.54 27.21
C SER A 112 3.46 -9.59 28.31
N VAL A 113 3.75 -8.48 28.99
CA VAL A 113 4.68 -8.46 30.13
C VAL A 113 4.05 -9.13 31.35
N GLU A 114 2.80 -8.79 31.66
CA GLU A 114 2.03 -9.31 32.81
C GLU A 114 1.87 -10.83 32.71
N ALA A 115 1.41 -11.32 31.56
CA ALA A 115 1.26 -12.76 31.32
C ALA A 115 2.56 -13.53 31.54
N ARG A 116 3.73 -12.92 31.27
CA ARG A 116 5.04 -13.55 31.51
C ARG A 116 5.55 -13.39 32.93
N LEU A 117 5.21 -12.29 33.62
CA LEU A 117 5.57 -12.06 35.03
C LEU A 117 4.79 -12.99 35.96
N ALA A 118 3.55 -13.35 35.60
CA ALA A 118 2.70 -14.29 36.32
C ALA A 118 3.17 -15.75 36.26
N ARG A 119 4.17 -16.05 35.40
CA ARG A 119 4.71 -17.41 35.27
C ARG A 119 5.91 -17.61 36.19
N PRO A 120 6.10 -18.83 36.75
CA PRO A 120 7.32 -19.15 37.49
C PRO A 120 8.59 -18.86 36.68
N LEU A 121 9.67 -18.53 37.38
CA LEU A 121 10.96 -18.30 36.74
C LEU A 121 11.39 -19.55 35.95
N GLY A 122 11.88 -19.34 34.73
CA GLY A 122 12.30 -20.43 33.83
C GLY A 122 11.17 -21.25 33.22
N ALA A 123 9.90 -20.98 33.55
CA ALA A 123 8.77 -21.74 33.03
C ALA A 123 8.76 -21.75 31.49
N LYS A 124 8.69 -22.95 30.91
CA LYS A 124 8.55 -23.13 29.46
C LYS A 124 7.16 -22.65 29.02
N ALA A 125 7.06 -22.24 27.75
CA ALA A 125 5.76 -21.93 27.15
C ALA A 125 5.00 -23.23 26.91
N ASP A 126 3.70 -23.24 27.20
CA ASP A 126 2.79 -24.30 26.77
C ASP A 126 1.85 -23.74 25.70
N LYS A 127 1.96 -24.27 24.49
CA LYS A 127 1.12 -23.80 23.37
C LYS A 127 -0.23 -24.49 23.31
N ARG A 128 -0.41 -25.64 23.98
CA ARG A 128 -1.70 -26.33 24.05
C ARG A 128 -2.64 -25.58 24.99
N ASP A 129 -2.09 -25.11 26.10
CA ASP A 129 -2.84 -24.36 27.12
C ASP A 129 -2.75 -22.83 26.93
N GLY A 130 -2.12 -22.37 25.86
CA GLY A 130 -1.95 -20.93 25.58
C GLY A 130 -1.02 -20.19 26.54
N LEU A 131 -0.28 -20.90 27.39
CA LEU A 131 0.62 -20.35 28.40
C LEU A 131 1.91 -19.82 27.79
N VAL A 132 2.19 -18.55 28.06
CA VAL A 132 3.45 -17.92 27.70
C VAL A 132 4.60 -18.41 28.60
N ARG A 133 5.84 -18.27 28.13
CA ARG A 133 7.03 -18.58 28.94
C ARG A 133 7.28 -17.53 30.02
N GLY A 134 7.80 -17.95 31.16
CA GLY A 134 8.30 -17.06 32.21
C GLY A 134 9.57 -16.29 31.82
N TYR A 135 10.06 -15.47 32.75
CA TYR A 135 11.38 -14.83 32.63
C TYR A 135 12.48 -15.79 33.10
N GLY A 136 13.67 -15.67 32.51
CA GLY A 136 14.72 -16.67 32.71
C GLY A 136 15.49 -16.53 34.02
N SER A 137 15.48 -15.35 34.62
CA SER A 137 16.16 -15.08 35.89
C SER A 137 15.40 -14.05 36.73
N ARG A 138 15.70 -14.01 38.02
CA ARG A 138 15.13 -13.02 38.95
C ARG A 138 15.51 -11.59 38.56
N GLY A 139 16.75 -11.37 38.09
CA GLY A 139 17.18 -10.07 37.57
C GLY A 139 16.40 -9.63 36.32
N GLU A 140 16.17 -10.53 35.36
CA GLU A 140 15.31 -10.24 34.20
C GLU A 140 13.88 -9.93 34.64
N TRP A 141 13.34 -10.70 35.58
CA TRP A 141 12.00 -10.50 36.13
C TRP A 141 11.87 -9.12 36.79
N HIS A 142 12.80 -8.72 37.68
CA HIS A 142 12.75 -7.41 38.34
C HIS A 142 12.85 -6.26 37.34
N ALA A 143 13.76 -6.34 36.36
CA ALA A 143 13.88 -5.33 35.31
C ALA A 143 12.58 -5.20 34.48
N LYS A 144 11.88 -6.33 34.27
CA LYS A 144 10.62 -6.36 33.51
C LYS A 144 9.41 -5.91 34.32
N SER A 145 9.41 -6.17 35.63
CA SER A 145 8.43 -5.60 36.56
C SER A 145 8.54 -4.07 36.61
N ARG A 146 9.75 -3.51 36.73
CA ARG A 146 9.93 -2.05 36.63
C ARG A 146 9.47 -1.49 35.28
N ARG A 147 9.81 -2.17 34.17
CA ARG A 147 9.33 -1.77 32.84
C ARG A 147 7.81 -1.82 32.74
N LEU A 148 7.14 -2.79 33.37
CA LEU A 148 5.68 -2.87 33.38
C LEU A 148 5.10 -1.60 33.98
N GLN A 149 5.61 -1.13 35.12
CA GLN A 149 5.14 0.10 35.74
C GLN A 149 5.31 1.30 34.80
N THR A 150 6.49 1.46 34.19
CA THR A 150 6.72 2.52 33.19
C THR A 150 5.76 2.45 32.00
N LEU A 151 5.39 1.23 31.54
CA LEU A 151 4.41 1.07 30.47
C LEU A 151 3.00 1.46 30.92
N LYS A 152 2.61 1.11 32.15
CA LYS A 152 1.33 1.48 32.75
C LYS A 152 1.21 3.00 32.93
N ASP A 153 2.23 3.64 33.50
CA ASP A 153 2.26 5.10 33.69
C ASP A 153 2.16 5.82 32.33
N ARG A 154 2.86 5.30 31.33
CA ARG A 154 2.78 5.83 29.97
C ARG A 154 1.41 5.62 29.33
N LEU A 155 0.76 4.48 29.57
CA LEU A 155 -0.60 4.23 29.09
C LEU A 155 -1.57 5.22 29.73
N ALA A 156 -1.52 5.36 31.05
CA ALA A 156 -2.34 6.32 31.80
C ALA A 156 -2.18 7.75 31.27
N GLY A 157 -0.94 8.18 30.99
CA GLY A 157 -0.69 9.50 30.41
C GLY A 157 -1.29 9.68 29.00
N VAL A 158 -1.23 8.65 28.14
CA VAL A 158 -1.84 8.72 26.80
C VAL A 158 -3.36 8.62 26.87
N GLU A 159 -3.92 7.85 27.80
CA GLU A 159 -5.36 7.75 28.04
C GLU A 159 -5.94 9.07 28.57
N ALA A 160 -5.23 9.75 29.48
CA ALA A 160 -5.59 11.09 29.95
C ALA A 160 -5.57 12.10 28.79
N ASP A 161 -4.49 12.14 28.01
CA ASP A 161 -4.41 12.98 26.80
C ASP A 161 -5.54 12.64 25.81
N TRP A 162 -5.87 11.34 25.66
CA TRP A 162 -6.94 10.88 24.78
C TRP A 162 -8.31 11.38 25.22
N ALA A 163 -8.64 11.22 26.51
CA ALA A 163 -9.90 11.63 27.12
C ALA A 163 -10.10 13.15 27.05
N ALA A 164 -9.03 13.91 27.33
CA ALA A 164 -9.00 15.37 27.25
C ALA A 164 -8.99 15.92 25.80
N GLY A 165 -8.84 15.06 24.79
CA GLY A 165 -8.69 15.50 23.39
C GLY A 165 -7.38 16.23 23.09
N ARG A 166 -6.39 16.11 23.98
CA ARG A 166 -5.09 16.77 23.87
C ARG A 166 -4.21 16.00 22.89
N VAL A 167 -3.70 16.69 21.87
CA VAL A 167 -2.71 16.12 20.94
C VAL A 167 -1.37 16.83 21.07
N ARG A 168 -0.28 16.07 20.96
CA ARG A 168 1.09 16.60 20.98
C ARG A 168 1.66 16.56 19.57
N VAL A 169 1.63 17.69 18.89
CA VAL A 169 1.98 17.80 17.47
C VAL A 169 3.06 18.87 17.26
N VAL A 170 4.03 18.57 16.40
CA VAL A 170 5.12 19.48 16.06
C VAL A 170 5.17 19.64 14.54
N ARG A 171 4.85 20.85 14.03
CA ARG A 171 5.11 21.17 12.62
C ARG A 171 6.61 21.23 12.35
N GLY A 172 7.04 20.65 11.24
CA GLY A 172 8.45 20.40 10.93
C GLY A 172 8.98 19.07 11.46
N GLY A 173 8.15 18.32 12.21
CA GLY A 173 8.44 16.96 12.64
C GLY A 173 9.17 16.87 13.97
N LYS A 174 8.73 15.93 14.81
CA LYS A 174 9.30 15.66 16.13
C LYS A 174 10.80 15.36 16.08
N ARG A 175 11.27 14.60 15.08
CA ARG A 175 12.68 14.23 14.94
C ARG A 175 13.58 15.46 14.76
N LEU A 176 13.17 16.41 13.93
CA LEU A 176 13.96 17.61 13.68
C LEU A 176 13.95 18.53 14.91
N ALA A 177 12.83 18.63 15.62
CA ALA A 177 12.78 19.34 16.90
C ALA A 177 13.75 18.74 17.94
N HIS A 178 13.74 17.41 18.13
CA HIS A 178 14.69 16.75 19.04
C HIS A 178 16.15 16.92 18.60
N ALA A 179 16.42 16.89 17.29
CA ALA A 179 17.78 17.08 16.78
C ALA A 179 18.38 18.44 17.20
N ARG A 180 17.55 19.46 17.48
CA ARG A 180 18.03 20.77 17.96
C ARG A 180 18.81 20.68 19.28
N HIS A 181 18.45 19.74 20.14
CA HIS A 181 19.10 19.52 21.43
C HIS A 181 20.30 18.57 21.32
N HIS A 182 20.50 17.95 20.16
CA HIS A 182 21.52 16.93 19.91
C HIS A 182 22.19 17.13 18.55
N LEU A 183 22.57 18.38 18.25
CA LEU A 183 23.09 18.79 16.93
C LEU A 183 24.35 18.01 16.53
N ALA A 184 25.32 17.87 17.44
CA ALA A 184 26.53 17.09 17.21
C ALA A 184 26.22 15.62 16.86
N ALA A 185 25.33 14.97 17.62
CA ALA A 185 24.91 13.60 17.35
C ALA A 185 24.10 13.46 16.04
N ALA A 186 23.45 14.54 15.61
CA ALA A 186 22.75 14.60 14.33
C ALA A 186 23.68 14.93 13.15
N GLY A 187 24.94 15.30 13.40
CA GLY A 187 25.88 15.76 12.39
C GLY A 187 25.41 17.05 11.71
N LEU A 188 24.84 17.97 12.47
CA LEU A 188 24.32 19.26 11.97
C LEU A 188 24.88 20.41 12.78
N ASN A 189 25.12 21.54 12.14
CA ASN A 189 25.27 22.81 12.83
C ASN A 189 23.90 23.51 13.01
N GLU A 190 23.88 24.61 13.74
CA GLU A 190 22.63 25.35 14.01
C GLU A 190 22.02 25.95 12.74
N GLN A 191 22.84 26.49 11.82
CA GLN A 191 22.36 27.13 10.61
C GLN A 191 21.70 26.12 9.66
N GLU A 192 22.33 24.98 9.45
CA GLU A 192 21.79 23.85 8.68
C GLU A 192 20.50 23.33 9.29
N TRP A 193 20.47 23.17 10.62
CA TRP A 193 19.25 22.79 11.32
C TRP A 193 18.15 23.83 11.11
N ARG A 194 18.47 25.13 11.23
CA ARG A 194 17.50 26.23 11.09
C ARG A 194 16.94 26.31 9.66
N GLN A 195 17.77 26.10 8.66
CA GLN A 195 17.35 26.00 7.26
C GLN A 195 16.39 24.81 7.06
N ARG A 196 16.75 23.63 7.57
CA ARG A 196 15.87 22.43 7.55
C ARG A 196 14.55 22.68 8.28
N TRP A 197 14.62 23.32 9.44
CA TRP A 197 13.47 23.60 10.30
C TRP A 197 12.50 24.57 9.64
N ARG A 198 13.01 25.63 9.00
CA ARG A 198 12.20 26.56 8.20
C ARG A 198 11.58 25.87 7.00
N ALA A 199 12.37 25.12 6.22
CA ALA A 199 11.90 24.44 5.01
C ALA A 199 10.77 23.44 5.29
N GLU A 200 10.90 22.62 6.34
CA GLU A 200 9.87 21.64 6.74
C GLU A 200 8.58 22.29 7.30
N ARG A 201 8.63 23.57 7.68
CA ARG A 201 7.49 24.33 8.21
C ARG A 201 6.83 25.23 7.18
N MET A 202 7.47 25.46 6.03
CA MET A 202 6.86 26.17 4.92
C MET A 202 5.55 25.48 4.49
N PHE A 203 4.61 26.28 4.00
CA PHE A 203 3.33 25.80 3.49
C PHE A 203 3.07 26.38 2.10
N LEU A 204 3.19 25.53 1.08
CA LEU A 204 2.82 25.83 -0.29
C LEU A 204 2.05 24.64 -0.86
N SER A 205 0.90 24.34 -0.25
CA SER A 205 0.02 23.25 -0.68
C SER A 205 -1.39 23.78 -0.94
N ALA A 206 -1.93 23.50 -2.11
CA ALA A 206 -3.26 23.91 -2.50
C ALA A 206 -4.08 22.71 -2.98
N ASP A 207 -5.30 22.60 -2.47
CA ASP A 207 -6.25 21.59 -2.92
C ASP A 207 -6.75 21.89 -4.34
N GLY A 208 -7.09 20.84 -5.08
CA GLY A 208 -7.70 20.97 -6.40
C GLY A 208 -9.20 21.24 -6.33
N GLU A 209 -9.72 21.93 -7.34
CA GLU A 209 -11.14 22.27 -7.50
C GLU A 209 -11.59 21.82 -8.89
N SER A 210 -12.52 20.88 -8.98
CA SER A 210 -13.09 20.46 -10.27
C SER A 210 -13.93 21.60 -10.87
N GLY A 211 -13.87 21.73 -12.20
CA GLY A 211 -14.52 22.82 -12.95
C GLY A 211 -13.74 24.14 -12.93
N LYS A 212 -12.62 24.23 -12.20
CA LYS A 212 -11.73 25.39 -12.25
C LYS A 212 -10.61 25.22 -13.25
N ARG A 213 -10.10 26.33 -13.77
CA ARG A 213 -9.08 26.32 -14.83
C ARG A 213 -7.86 25.53 -14.38
N PHE A 214 -7.49 24.51 -15.15
CA PHE A 214 -6.40 23.58 -14.86
C PHE A 214 -6.55 22.83 -13.52
N GLY A 215 -7.77 22.73 -12.99
CA GLY A 215 -8.09 21.96 -11.79
C GLY A 215 -7.64 22.56 -10.45
N ASN A 216 -7.08 23.77 -10.44
CA ASN A 216 -6.61 24.43 -9.22
C ASN A 216 -6.48 25.95 -9.42
N GLU A 217 -7.14 26.75 -8.59
CA GLU A 217 -7.08 28.22 -8.69
C GLU A 217 -5.92 28.85 -7.91
N THR A 218 -5.29 28.12 -6.99
CA THR A 218 -4.30 28.70 -6.09
C THR A 218 -2.89 28.49 -6.63
N ILE A 219 -2.56 27.25 -6.99
CA ILE A 219 -1.31 26.89 -7.67
C ILE A 219 -1.72 26.31 -9.01
N ARG A 220 -1.46 27.03 -10.10
CA ARG A 220 -1.78 26.60 -11.46
C ARG A 220 -0.54 26.08 -12.14
N VAL A 221 -0.69 24.98 -12.87
CA VAL A 221 0.30 24.48 -13.83
C VAL A 221 -0.43 24.31 -15.16
N THR A 222 0.02 25.02 -16.20
CA THR A 222 -0.56 24.95 -17.55
C THR A 222 -0.11 23.68 -18.27
N ASP A 223 -0.73 23.38 -19.41
CA ASP A 223 -0.30 22.34 -20.35
C ASP A 223 1.14 22.54 -20.87
N THR A 224 1.57 23.79 -21.05
CA THR A 224 2.96 24.17 -21.36
C THR A 224 3.92 24.05 -20.17
N GLY A 225 3.41 23.73 -18.98
CA GLY A 225 4.21 23.57 -17.77
C GLY A 225 4.52 24.86 -17.01
N GLN A 226 3.95 26.00 -17.41
CA GLN A 226 4.10 27.26 -16.67
C GLN A 226 3.42 27.17 -15.31
N VAL A 227 4.14 27.58 -14.27
CA VAL A 227 3.65 27.51 -12.89
C VAL A 227 3.34 28.91 -12.38
N SER A 228 2.12 29.12 -11.89
CA SER A 228 1.75 30.38 -11.21
C SER A 228 1.12 30.14 -9.85
N VAL A 229 1.45 31.01 -8.90
CA VAL A 229 0.97 30.97 -7.52
C VAL A 229 0.17 32.23 -7.23
N LYS A 230 -1.05 32.08 -6.72
CA LYS A 230 -1.84 33.20 -6.20
C LYS A 230 -1.25 33.66 -4.88
N LEU A 231 -0.82 34.91 -4.80
CA LEU A 231 -0.21 35.45 -3.59
C LEU A 231 -1.27 35.81 -2.54
N PRO A 232 -0.98 35.61 -1.23
CA PRO A 232 -1.83 36.14 -0.16
C PRO A 232 -1.78 37.68 -0.17
N ALA A 233 -2.85 38.34 0.29
CA ALA A 233 -2.97 39.80 0.20
C ALA A 233 -1.76 40.58 0.75
N PRO A 234 -1.13 40.23 1.89
CA PRO A 234 0.05 40.94 2.40
C PRO A 234 1.29 40.86 1.48
N LEU A 235 1.34 39.86 0.61
CA LEU A 235 2.45 39.64 -0.33
C LEU A 235 2.08 40.00 -1.77
N ALA A 236 0.97 40.73 -1.98
CA ALA A 236 0.52 41.11 -3.32
C ALA A 236 1.54 41.97 -4.08
N HIS A 237 2.40 42.71 -3.37
CA HIS A 237 3.46 43.53 -3.93
C HIS A 237 4.54 42.73 -4.67
N LEU A 238 4.66 41.41 -4.40
CA LEU A 238 5.58 40.51 -5.10
C LEU A 238 4.99 40.00 -6.43
N ALA A 239 3.72 40.28 -6.75
CA ALA A 239 3.07 39.76 -7.95
C ALA A 239 3.71 40.32 -9.23
N ASN A 240 4.02 39.45 -10.19
CA ASN A 240 4.54 39.80 -11.52
C ASN A 240 3.54 39.47 -12.65
N ALA A 241 2.31 39.03 -12.30
CA ALA A 241 1.28 38.63 -13.25
C ALA A 241 -0.12 39.09 -12.80
N PRO A 242 -1.10 39.21 -13.74
CA PRO A 242 -2.45 39.66 -13.43
C PRO A 242 -3.14 38.87 -12.32
N HIS A 243 -4.11 39.54 -11.69
CA HIS A 243 -4.88 39.00 -10.56
C HIS A 243 -4.01 38.61 -9.38
N GLY A 244 -2.95 39.36 -9.08
CA GLY A 244 -2.09 39.17 -7.91
C GLY A 244 -1.40 37.81 -7.88
N ARG A 245 -0.91 37.36 -9.04
CA ARG A 245 -0.20 36.09 -9.20
C ARG A 245 1.29 36.32 -9.35
N TYR A 246 2.05 35.33 -8.93
CA TYR A 246 3.46 35.19 -9.25
C TYR A 246 3.64 34.05 -10.25
N LEU A 247 4.11 34.38 -11.45
CA LEU A 247 4.51 33.46 -12.50
C LEU A 247 5.99 33.15 -12.30
N LEU A 248 6.32 31.86 -12.18
CA LEU A 248 7.70 31.40 -12.10
C LEU A 248 8.32 31.36 -13.49
N ASP A 249 9.62 31.66 -13.57
CA ASP A 249 10.41 31.45 -14.78
C ASP A 249 10.56 29.95 -15.08
N ALA A 250 10.53 29.13 -14.04
CA ALA A 250 10.67 27.69 -14.12
C ALA A 250 9.41 27.01 -14.67
N THR A 251 9.59 26.17 -15.69
CA THR A 251 8.56 25.25 -16.20
C THR A 251 8.67 23.86 -15.57
N VAL A 252 7.56 23.12 -15.58
CA VAL A 252 7.45 21.75 -15.07
C VAL A 252 7.04 20.78 -16.16
N ARG A 253 7.62 19.57 -16.15
CA ARG A 253 7.25 18.47 -17.03
C ARG A 253 7.21 17.15 -16.27
N PHE A 254 6.00 16.70 -15.95
CA PHE A 254 5.81 15.41 -15.29
C PHE A 254 6.08 14.25 -16.26
N GLN A 255 7.26 13.62 -16.14
CA GLN A 255 7.61 12.46 -16.97
C GLN A 255 6.79 11.22 -16.61
N HIS A 256 6.63 10.97 -15.31
CA HIS A 256 5.79 9.88 -14.84
C HIS A 256 4.33 10.31 -14.81
N ARG A 257 3.48 9.62 -15.58
CA ARG A 257 2.03 9.91 -15.75
C ARG A 257 1.72 11.34 -16.21
N GLY A 258 2.61 11.90 -17.03
CA GLY A 258 2.39 13.21 -17.64
C GLY A 258 1.09 13.29 -18.42
N GLN A 259 0.77 12.25 -19.19
CA GLN A 259 -0.49 12.21 -19.96
C GLN A 259 -1.72 12.17 -19.06
N GLU A 260 -1.76 11.29 -18.04
CA GLU A 260 -2.88 11.22 -17.08
C GLU A 260 -3.08 12.57 -16.37
N TRP A 261 -1.99 13.27 -16.02
CA TRP A 261 -2.06 14.62 -15.45
C TRP A 261 -2.57 15.65 -16.47
N LEU A 262 -2.07 15.62 -17.71
CA LEU A 262 -2.46 16.54 -18.78
C LEU A 262 -3.96 16.40 -19.09
N ASP A 263 -4.45 15.18 -19.27
CA ASP A 263 -5.87 14.89 -19.52
C ASP A 263 -6.76 15.49 -18.43
N ARG A 264 -6.30 15.46 -17.18
CA ARG A 264 -7.04 16.04 -16.04
C ARG A 264 -7.07 17.55 -16.07
N ILE A 265 -5.95 18.22 -16.28
CA ILE A 265 -5.92 19.68 -16.28
C ILE A 265 -6.66 20.26 -17.49
N THR A 266 -6.59 19.59 -18.65
CA THR A 266 -7.34 19.97 -19.85
C THR A 266 -8.85 19.82 -19.63
N ALA A 267 -9.28 18.77 -18.92
CA ALA A 267 -10.67 18.58 -18.53
C ALA A 267 -11.06 19.35 -17.25
N ASN A 268 -10.23 20.27 -16.75
CA ASN A 268 -10.47 21.05 -15.53
C ASN A 268 -10.86 20.20 -14.31
N ARG A 269 -10.33 18.98 -14.20
CA ARG A 269 -10.57 18.08 -13.05
C ARG A 269 -9.64 18.46 -11.91
N ALA A 270 -10.11 18.33 -10.67
CA ALA A 270 -9.33 18.67 -9.49
C ALA A 270 -7.93 18.03 -9.48
N VAL A 271 -6.90 18.87 -9.30
CA VAL A 271 -5.50 18.48 -9.05
C VAL A 271 -4.96 19.31 -7.90
N ALA A 272 -4.50 18.66 -6.84
CA ALA A 272 -3.82 19.33 -5.74
C ALA A 272 -2.33 19.49 -6.07
N TYR A 273 -1.73 20.61 -5.70
CA TYR A 273 -0.31 20.87 -5.88
C TYR A 273 0.38 21.16 -4.56
N ARG A 274 1.61 20.67 -4.42
CA ARG A 274 2.52 21.02 -3.32
C ARG A 274 3.88 21.41 -3.88
N ILE A 275 4.31 22.63 -3.59
CA ILE A 275 5.68 23.10 -3.83
C ILE A 275 6.47 22.94 -2.52
N HIS A 276 7.69 22.41 -2.57
CA HIS A 276 8.54 22.30 -1.39
C HIS A 276 10.02 22.37 -1.74
N HIS A 277 10.81 22.88 -0.79
CA HIS A 277 12.26 22.92 -0.85
C HIS A 277 12.86 21.73 -0.09
N ASP A 278 13.79 21.01 -0.72
CA ASP A 278 14.65 20.01 -0.09
C ASP A 278 16.01 20.66 0.19
N PRO A 279 16.27 21.11 1.43
CA PRO A 279 17.50 21.81 1.79
C PRO A 279 18.73 20.89 1.78
N VAL A 280 18.55 19.57 1.86
CA VAL A 280 19.68 18.63 1.79
C VAL A 280 20.20 18.52 0.36
N ARG A 281 19.29 18.63 -0.61
CA ARG A 281 19.64 18.57 -2.04
C ARG A 281 19.79 19.94 -2.69
N GLY A 282 19.42 21.02 -2.00
CA GLY A 282 19.33 22.38 -2.56
C GLY A 282 18.38 22.45 -3.76
N ARG A 283 17.22 21.78 -3.68
CA ARG A 283 16.30 21.62 -4.83
C ARG A 283 14.86 21.90 -4.46
N TRP A 284 14.15 22.56 -5.34
CA TRP A 284 12.70 22.72 -5.28
C TRP A 284 11.99 21.63 -6.09
N TYR A 285 10.81 21.25 -5.63
CA TYR A 285 9.97 20.26 -6.28
C TYR A 285 8.52 20.70 -6.25
N VAL A 286 7.81 20.40 -7.33
CA VAL A 286 6.35 20.43 -7.35
C VAL A 286 5.82 18.99 -7.35
N THR A 287 4.79 18.72 -6.57
CA THR A 287 4.08 17.45 -6.55
C THR A 287 2.63 17.71 -6.91
N ALA A 288 2.15 17.12 -8.02
CA ALA A 288 0.74 17.10 -8.39
C ALA A 288 0.11 15.83 -7.83
N SER A 289 -1.10 15.93 -7.26
CA SER A 289 -1.81 14.80 -6.66
C SER A 289 -3.29 14.83 -7.02
N TRP A 290 -3.87 13.67 -7.30
CA TRP A 290 -5.28 13.50 -7.61
C TRP A 290 -5.80 12.15 -7.14
N GLN A 291 -7.13 11.98 -7.21
CA GLN A 291 -7.78 10.69 -6.97
C GLN A 291 -8.21 10.07 -8.30
N ARG A 292 -8.07 8.74 -8.38
CA ARG A 292 -8.71 7.91 -9.39
C ARG A 292 -10.12 7.56 -8.93
N ALA A 293 -11.01 7.35 -9.88
CA ALA A 293 -12.25 6.65 -9.59
C ALA A 293 -11.90 5.29 -9.01
N ALA A 294 -12.56 4.91 -7.91
CA ALA A 294 -12.35 3.58 -7.35
C ALA A 294 -12.83 2.55 -8.38
N ALA A 295 -11.90 1.76 -8.91
CA ALA A 295 -12.29 0.58 -9.68
C ALA A 295 -13.07 -0.36 -8.74
N PRO A 296 -14.15 -1.00 -9.20
CA PRO A 296 -14.85 -2.01 -8.42
C PRO A 296 -13.85 -3.07 -7.95
N VAL A 297 -13.91 -3.41 -6.66
CA VAL A 297 -13.08 -4.50 -6.12
C VAL A 297 -13.56 -5.80 -6.77
N LEU A 298 -12.66 -6.51 -7.43
CA LEU A 298 -12.98 -7.81 -8.02
C LEU A 298 -13.46 -8.77 -6.92
N PRO A 299 -14.51 -9.57 -7.16
CA PRO A 299 -14.82 -10.71 -6.32
C PRO A 299 -13.59 -11.62 -6.15
N LEU A 300 -13.46 -12.27 -5.00
CA LEU A 300 -12.27 -13.07 -4.67
C LEU A 300 -12.03 -14.19 -5.69
N GLU A 301 -13.10 -14.86 -6.10
CA GLU A 301 -13.09 -15.94 -7.08
C GLU A 301 -12.60 -15.45 -8.45
N ALA A 302 -13.04 -14.26 -8.86
CA ALA A 302 -12.62 -13.64 -10.12
C ALA A 302 -11.14 -13.25 -10.08
N ALA A 303 -10.63 -12.77 -8.94
CA ALA A 303 -9.22 -12.44 -8.77
C ALA A 303 -8.31 -13.68 -8.88
N LEU A 304 -8.80 -14.84 -8.43
CA LEU A 304 -8.02 -16.09 -8.32
C LEU A 304 -8.15 -17.02 -9.54
N VAL A 305 -8.97 -16.64 -10.54
CA VAL A 305 -9.35 -17.50 -11.68
C VAL A 305 -8.16 -17.98 -12.52
N ARG A 306 -7.06 -17.22 -12.58
CA ARG A 306 -5.87 -17.57 -13.37
C ARG A 306 -4.69 -18.10 -12.53
N GLY A 307 -4.95 -18.58 -11.32
CA GLY A 307 -3.89 -18.97 -10.40
C GLY A 307 -3.47 -17.82 -9.47
N VAL A 308 -2.70 -18.16 -8.44
CA VAL A 308 -2.21 -17.20 -7.44
C VAL A 308 -0.76 -17.44 -7.11
N VAL A 309 0.00 -16.37 -6.91
CA VAL A 309 1.34 -16.47 -6.31
C VAL A 309 1.21 -16.21 -4.82
N GLY A 310 1.40 -17.25 -4.01
CA GLY A 310 1.49 -17.10 -2.56
C GLY A 310 2.85 -16.55 -2.16
N VAL A 311 2.90 -15.60 -1.22
CA VAL A 311 4.13 -14.92 -0.79
C VAL A 311 4.27 -14.94 0.73
N ASP A 312 5.42 -15.43 1.20
CA ASP A 312 5.90 -15.32 2.57
C ASP A 312 6.97 -14.22 2.65
N MET A 313 6.85 -13.32 3.63
CA MET A 313 7.65 -12.09 3.74
C MET A 313 8.69 -12.23 4.86
N ASN A 314 9.99 -12.17 4.51
CA ASN A 314 11.09 -12.43 5.44
C ASN A 314 12.05 -11.23 5.63
N ASP A 315 13.10 -11.36 6.44
CA ASP A 315 13.98 -10.24 6.78
C ASP A 315 14.96 -9.85 5.67
N ASP A 316 15.23 -10.79 4.78
CA ASP A 316 16.21 -10.67 3.71
C ASP A 316 15.62 -11.05 2.34
N HIS A 317 14.40 -11.58 2.26
CA HIS A 317 13.76 -11.92 0.98
C HIS A 317 12.23 -12.02 1.02
N LEU A 318 11.61 -11.97 -0.17
CA LEU A 318 10.26 -12.50 -0.42
C LEU A 318 10.40 -13.95 -0.91
N ALA A 319 9.80 -14.91 -0.23
CA ALA A 319 9.66 -16.27 -0.72
C ALA A 319 8.29 -16.41 -1.39
N CYS A 320 8.24 -16.94 -2.61
CA CYS A 320 6.98 -17.11 -3.29
C CYS A 320 6.89 -18.39 -4.11
N TRP A 321 5.66 -18.85 -4.31
CA TRP A 321 5.36 -19.98 -5.16
C TRP A 321 4.05 -19.72 -5.91
N HIS A 322 4.04 -20.05 -7.20
CA HIS A 322 2.83 -20.10 -8.00
C HIS A 322 2.01 -21.35 -7.63
N LEU A 323 0.71 -21.16 -7.41
CA LEU A 323 -0.26 -22.23 -7.19
C LEU A 323 -1.29 -22.20 -8.32
N ASP A 324 -1.65 -23.40 -8.80
CA ASP A 324 -2.79 -23.57 -9.71
C ASP A 324 -4.13 -23.28 -9.01
N VAL A 325 -5.22 -23.32 -9.78
CA VAL A 325 -6.59 -23.10 -9.30
C VAL A 325 -7.05 -24.10 -8.22
N HIS A 326 -6.35 -25.22 -8.05
CA HIS A 326 -6.62 -26.23 -7.01
C HIS A 326 -5.70 -26.07 -5.79
N GLY A 327 -4.88 -25.01 -5.77
CA GLY A 327 -3.94 -24.72 -4.70
C GLY A 327 -2.75 -25.69 -4.65
N ASN A 328 -2.39 -26.33 -5.76
CA ASN A 328 -1.15 -27.12 -5.85
C ASN A 328 0.00 -26.23 -6.34
N PRO A 329 1.21 -26.36 -5.76
CA PRO A 329 2.37 -25.61 -6.21
C PRO A 329 2.79 -26.05 -7.62
N VAL A 330 3.02 -25.07 -8.50
CA VAL A 330 3.46 -25.25 -9.89
C VAL A 330 4.87 -24.70 -10.06
N GLY A 331 5.74 -25.48 -10.71
CA GLY A 331 7.14 -25.10 -10.94
C GLY A 331 7.97 -25.03 -9.67
N GLU A 332 9.03 -24.22 -9.72
CA GLU A 332 10.01 -24.06 -8.63
C GLU A 332 9.73 -22.80 -7.79
N PRO A 333 9.95 -22.87 -6.46
CA PRO A 333 9.81 -21.70 -5.60
C PRO A 333 10.81 -20.61 -5.98
N GLN A 334 10.39 -19.35 -5.87
CA GLN A 334 11.23 -18.20 -6.17
C GLN A 334 11.54 -17.42 -4.89
N ARG A 335 12.75 -16.87 -4.80
CA ARG A 335 13.18 -16.00 -3.70
C ARG A 335 13.75 -14.70 -4.23
N TYR A 336 13.21 -13.59 -3.75
CA TYR A 336 13.66 -12.25 -4.12
C TYR A 336 14.32 -11.58 -2.93
N PHE A 337 15.65 -11.67 -2.90
CA PHE A 337 16.47 -11.10 -1.83
C PHE A 337 16.54 -9.57 -1.90
N TYR A 338 16.68 -8.95 -0.73
CA TYR A 338 16.93 -7.53 -0.55
C TYR A 338 17.87 -7.29 0.63
N ASP A 339 18.64 -6.21 0.55
CA ASP A 339 19.38 -5.71 1.71
C ASP A 339 18.63 -4.53 2.35
N LEU A 340 18.18 -4.71 3.59
CA LEU A 340 17.49 -3.67 4.35
C LEU A 340 18.42 -2.92 5.31
N THR A 341 19.72 -2.84 5.00
CA THR A 341 20.66 -1.95 5.67
C THR A 341 20.65 -0.54 5.05
N GLY A 342 21.32 0.40 5.70
CA GLY A 342 21.47 1.77 5.20
C GLY A 342 20.23 2.67 5.33
N THR A 343 20.19 3.68 4.46
CA THR A 343 19.21 4.78 4.55
C THR A 343 17.79 4.31 4.22
N ALA A 344 16.77 5.08 4.64
CA ALA A 344 15.39 4.79 4.28
C ALA A 344 15.14 4.80 2.76
N GLN A 345 15.93 5.59 2.02
CA GLN A 345 15.85 5.65 0.56
C GLN A 345 16.43 4.38 -0.09
N HIS A 346 17.58 3.90 0.41
CA HIS A 346 18.18 2.66 -0.05
C HIS A 346 17.24 1.47 0.19
N ARG A 347 16.70 1.35 1.41
CA ARG A 347 15.73 0.29 1.76
C ARG A 347 14.49 0.31 0.87
N ASP A 348 13.95 1.48 0.55
CA ASP A 348 12.80 1.60 -0.37
C ASP A 348 13.17 1.19 -1.81
N ALA A 349 14.39 1.47 -2.27
CA ALA A 349 14.85 1.03 -3.59
C ALA A 349 15.00 -0.49 -3.67
N GLN A 350 15.60 -1.10 -2.66
CA GLN A 350 15.76 -2.56 -2.54
C GLN A 350 14.40 -3.27 -2.53
N ILE A 351 13.45 -2.74 -1.75
CA ILE A 351 12.07 -3.22 -1.74
C ILE A 351 11.44 -3.13 -3.13
N ARG A 352 11.53 -1.98 -3.82
CA ARG A 352 10.95 -1.82 -5.16
C ARG A 352 11.55 -2.82 -6.14
N HIS A 353 12.86 -3.04 -6.09
CA HIS A 353 13.53 -4.01 -6.97
C HIS A 353 13.01 -5.44 -6.76
N ALA A 354 12.90 -5.88 -5.51
CA ALA A 354 12.34 -7.20 -5.18
C ALA A 354 10.87 -7.34 -5.61
N LEU A 355 10.05 -6.31 -5.37
CA LEU A 355 8.65 -6.28 -5.80
C LEU A 355 8.49 -6.31 -7.32
N THR A 356 9.31 -5.56 -8.06
CA THR A 356 9.30 -5.60 -9.54
C THR A 356 9.55 -7.03 -10.04
N ARG A 357 10.54 -7.73 -9.48
CA ARG A 357 10.85 -9.12 -9.85
C ARG A 357 9.70 -10.07 -9.49
N LEU A 358 9.08 -9.90 -8.33
CA LEU A 358 7.89 -10.67 -7.92
C LEU A 358 6.73 -10.48 -8.90
N LEU A 359 6.41 -9.23 -9.26
CA LEU A 359 5.31 -8.91 -10.17
C LEU A 359 5.56 -9.45 -11.59
N HIS A 360 6.80 -9.33 -12.09
CA HIS A 360 7.19 -9.95 -13.36
C HIS A 360 7.05 -11.47 -13.34
N HIS A 361 7.36 -12.11 -12.21
CA HIS A 361 7.16 -13.55 -12.06
C HIS A 361 5.68 -13.93 -12.05
N ALA A 362 4.83 -13.20 -11.31
CA ALA A 362 3.39 -13.43 -11.32
C ALA A 362 2.82 -13.36 -12.75
N ARG A 363 3.23 -12.34 -13.53
CA ARG A 363 2.86 -12.23 -14.95
C ARG A 363 3.35 -13.40 -15.80
N ARG A 364 4.62 -13.80 -15.66
CA ARG A 364 5.17 -14.96 -16.40
C ARG A 364 4.45 -16.26 -16.09
N CYS A 365 3.96 -16.42 -14.86
CA CYS A 365 3.16 -17.57 -14.45
C CYS A 365 1.70 -17.53 -14.94
N GLY A 366 1.24 -16.39 -15.47
CA GLY A 366 -0.16 -16.17 -15.85
C GLY A 366 -1.09 -15.86 -14.68
N ALA A 367 -0.55 -15.72 -13.46
CA ALA A 367 -1.33 -15.47 -12.26
C ALA A 367 -1.90 -14.05 -12.26
N SER A 368 -3.21 -13.94 -12.01
CA SER A 368 -3.92 -12.66 -11.87
C SER A 368 -3.87 -12.10 -10.44
N ALA A 369 -3.38 -12.87 -9.47
CA ALA A 369 -3.35 -12.48 -8.08
C ALA A 369 -2.04 -12.85 -7.36
N ILE A 370 -1.71 -12.04 -6.35
CA ILE A 370 -0.67 -12.32 -5.36
C ILE A 370 -1.35 -12.39 -3.98
N ALA A 371 -1.18 -13.52 -3.30
CA ALA A 371 -1.65 -13.71 -1.93
C ALA A 371 -0.56 -13.36 -0.92
N ILE A 372 -0.90 -12.51 0.04
CA ILE A 372 -0.04 -12.11 1.16
C ILE A 372 -0.79 -12.27 2.48
N GLU A 373 -0.07 -12.46 3.57
CA GLU A 373 -0.66 -12.38 4.89
C GLU A 373 -1.19 -10.97 5.18
N ASP A 374 -2.38 -10.88 5.79
CA ASP A 374 -2.90 -9.66 6.37
C ASP A 374 -2.17 -9.40 7.67
N LEU A 375 -0.99 -8.82 7.52
CA LEU A 375 -0.19 -8.38 8.62
C LEU A 375 -0.81 -7.09 9.16
N ASP A 376 -1.82 -7.22 10.02
CA ASP A 376 -2.33 -6.09 10.77
C ASP A 376 -1.25 -5.61 11.73
N PHE A 377 -0.56 -4.52 11.37
CA PHE A 377 0.63 -4.00 12.06
C PHE A 377 0.34 -3.33 13.41
N SER A 378 -0.78 -3.66 14.03
CA SER A 378 -0.96 -3.43 15.46
C SER A 378 0.03 -4.30 16.27
N ASP A 379 0.58 -5.36 15.70
CA ASP A 379 1.50 -6.26 16.39
C ASP A 379 2.90 -5.64 16.61
N GLY A 380 3.06 -5.08 17.80
CA GLY A 380 4.26 -4.39 18.25
C GLY A 380 5.55 -5.20 18.14
N THR A 381 6.65 -4.49 17.83
CA THR A 381 8.05 -4.94 17.71
C THR A 381 8.70 -5.39 19.03
N SER A 382 7.96 -6.08 19.90
CA SER A 382 8.41 -6.26 21.27
C SER A 382 9.16 -7.56 21.54
N ARG A 383 10.09 -7.45 22.49
CA ARG A 383 10.87 -8.58 23.02
C ARG A 383 9.99 -9.56 23.78
N GLU A 384 8.80 -9.13 24.17
CA GLU A 384 7.82 -9.87 24.94
C GLU A 384 7.08 -10.88 24.08
N ARG A 385 6.71 -10.50 22.83
CA ARG A 385 6.00 -11.37 21.88
C ARG A 385 6.92 -12.30 21.07
N HIS A 386 8.11 -11.81 20.68
CA HIS A 386 9.02 -12.56 19.79
C HIS A 386 10.27 -13.13 20.49
N GLY A 387 10.33 -13.00 21.82
CA GLY A 387 11.38 -13.61 22.65
C GLY A 387 12.81 -13.24 22.25
N ARG A 388 13.72 -14.22 22.31
CA ARG A 388 15.15 -14.04 22.00
C ARG A 388 15.45 -13.92 20.49
N ASN A 389 14.46 -13.98 19.60
CA ASN A 389 14.69 -13.92 18.15
C ASN A 389 15.11 -12.50 17.70
N LYS A 390 16.39 -12.19 17.85
CA LYS A 390 17.04 -10.91 17.51
C LYS A 390 17.01 -10.62 16.01
N ARG A 391 16.87 -11.65 15.18
CA ARG A 391 16.77 -11.57 13.71
C ARG A 391 15.39 -11.08 13.30
N PHE A 392 14.32 -11.72 13.80
CA PHE A 392 12.94 -11.29 13.57
C PHE A 392 12.61 -9.90 14.15
N ARG A 393 13.19 -9.52 15.30
CA ARG A 393 13.03 -8.13 15.81
C ARG A 393 13.78 -7.10 14.96
N ARG A 394 14.93 -7.48 14.37
CA ARG A 394 15.63 -6.64 13.39
C ARG A 394 14.78 -6.44 12.14
N LEU A 395 14.13 -7.50 11.64
CA LEU A 395 13.13 -7.46 10.57
C LEU A 395 12.11 -6.36 10.83
N LEU A 396 11.32 -6.49 11.90
CA LEU A 396 10.22 -5.55 12.20
C LEU A 396 10.69 -4.10 12.41
N SER A 397 11.91 -3.89 12.94
CA SER A 397 12.49 -2.54 13.08
C SER A 397 12.99 -1.92 11.77
N ARG A 398 13.42 -2.76 10.82
CA ARG A 398 13.98 -2.35 9.52
C ARG A 398 12.94 -2.28 8.42
N PHE A 399 11.78 -2.86 8.66
CA PHE A 399 10.74 -3.08 7.70
C PHE A 399 9.54 -2.19 8.04
N PRO A 400 9.40 -1.00 7.43
CA PRO A 400 8.16 -0.24 7.50
C PRO A 400 7.13 -0.99 6.66
N THR A 401 6.56 -2.03 7.24
CA THR A 401 5.67 -2.99 6.60
C THR A 401 4.48 -2.32 5.91
N ALA A 402 3.93 -1.25 6.48
CA ALA A 402 2.90 -0.42 5.87
C ALA A 402 3.37 0.24 4.56
N ARG A 403 4.63 0.69 4.51
CA ARG A 403 5.23 1.23 3.27
C ARG A 403 5.39 0.14 2.24
N LEU A 404 5.79 -1.07 2.64
CA LEU A 404 5.86 -2.20 1.70
C LEU A 404 4.49 -2.60 1.16
N LYS A 405 3.47 -2.73 2.02
CA LYS A 405 2.07 -3.00 1.60
C LYS A 405 1.61 -1.94 0.60
N ALA A 406 1.80 -0.66 0.92
CA ALA A 406 1.46 0.43 0.02
C ALA A 406 2.23 0.39 -1.32
N ARG A 407 3.52 0.02 -1.30
CA ARG A 407 4.33 -0.15 -2.52
C ARG A 407 3.84 -1.32 -3.36
N LEU A 408 3.60 -2.48 -2.76
CA LEU A 408 3.09 -3.66 -3.45
C LEU A 408 1.73 -3.38 -4.06
N MET A 409 0.78 -2.82 -3.28
CA MET A 409 -0.54 -2.44 -3.79
C MET A 409 -0.45 -1.49 -4.97
N SER A 410 0.40 -0.45 -4.86
CA SER A 410 0.57 0.50 -5.96
C SER A 410 1.21 -0.14 -7.19
N MET A 411 2.26 -0.93 -7.04
CA MET A 411 2.94 -1.54 -8.18
C MET A 411 2.13 -2.67 -8.82
N ALA A 412 1.31 -3.38 -8.04
CA ALA A 412 0.43 -4.45 -8.53
C ALA A 412 -0.78 -3.89 -9.28
N ALA A 413 -1.38 -2.81 -8.78
CA ALA A 413 -2.48 -2.12 -9.47
C ALA A 413 -2.04 -1.60 -10.85
N GLU A 414 -0.80 -1.12 -10.98
CA GLU A 414 -0.23 -0.71 -12.29
C GLU A 414 0.06 -1.88 -13.23
N GLN A 415 -0.07 -3.10 -12.74
CA GLN A 415 0.18 -4.31 -13.51
C GLN A 415 -1.06 -5.18 -13.70
N ASP A 416 -2.23 -4.69 -13.28
CA ASP A 416 -3.50 -5.42 -13.24
C ASP A 416 -3.43 -6.74 -12.47
N ILE A 417 -2.63 -6.74 -11.39
CA ILE A 417 -2.50 -7.88 -10.47
C ILE A 417 -3.25 -7.56 -9.19
N ALA A 418 -4.22 -8.41 -8.84
CA ALA A 418 -4.96 -8.31 -7.59
C ALA A 418 -4.06 -8.71 -6.40
N ILE A 419 -4.23 -8.03 -5.27
CA ILE A 419 -3.61 -8.44 -4.00
C ILE A 419 -4.70 -9.07 -3.14
N VAL A 420 -4.47 -10.30 -2.69
CA VAL A 420 -5.36 -11.02 -1.77
C VAL A 420 -4.72 -11.08 -0.39
N ALA A 421 -5.40 -10.55 0.61
CA ALA A 421 -4.98 -10.61 2.00
C ALA A 421 -5.59 -11.84 2.68
N VAL A 422 -4.78 -12.57 3.45
CA VAL A 422 -5.20 -13.80 4.15
C VAL A 422 -4.84 -13.76 5.63
N ASP A 423 -5.61 -14.42 6.50
CA ASP A 423 -5.25 -14.53 7.92
C ASP A 423 -3.82 -15.13 8.08
N PRO A 424 -2.90 -14.53 8.86
CA PRO A 424 -1.56 -15.08 9.10
C PRO A 424 -1.54 -16.30 10.04
N ALA A 425 -2.64 -16.66 10.70
CA ALA A 425 -2.66 -17.66 11.76
C ALA A 425 -2.17 -19.04 11.30
N TYR A 426 -1.08 -19.53 11.87
CA TYR A 426 -0.52 -20.87 11.65
C TYR A 426 0.05 -21.17 10.24
N THR A 427 0.09 -20.23 9.30
CA THR A 427 0.66 -20.41 7.93
C THR A 427 2.06 -21.02 7.96
N SER A 428 2.96 -20.43 8.73
CA SER A 428 4.36 -20.87 8.88
C SER A 428 4.52 -22.23 9.56
N ARG A 429 3.56 -22.65 10.41
CA ARG A 429 3.62 -23.94 11.13
C ARG A 429 3.05 -25.05 10.26
N TRP A 430 1.87 -24.82 9.70
CA TRP A 430 1.19 -25.80 8.86
C TRP A 430 1.85 -25.94 7.49
N GLY A 431 2.43 -24.86 6.95
CA GLY A 431 3.33 -24.91 5.79
C GLY A 431 4.49 -25.88 6.03
N ALA A 432 5.25 -25.67 7.11
CA ALA A 432 6.35 -26.58 7.47
C ALA A 432 5.90 -28.04 7.65
N GLN A 433 4.78 -28.25 8.34
CA GLN A 433 4.26 -29.58 8.65
C GLN A 433 3.76 -30.33 7.40
N HIS A 434 3.04 -29.65 6.51
CA HIS A 434 2.30 -30.31 5.42
C HIS A 434 2.94 -30.17 4.05
N TRP A 435 3.87 -29.23 3.86
CA TRP A 435 4.45 -28.94 2.55
C TRP A 435 5.98 -29.01 2.53
N GLN A 436 6.66 -28.59 3.60
CA GLN A 436 8.14 -28.60 3.61
C GLN A 436 8.70 -30.03 3.47
N LYS A 437 8.37 -30.92 4.41
CA LYS A 437 8.88 -32.31 4.37
C LYS A 437 8.43 -33.04 3.10
N PRO A 438 7.14 -33.02 2.69
CA PRO A 438 6.69 -33.81 1.54
C PRO A 438 7.21 -33.32 0.19
N LEU A 439 7.59 -32.05 0.06
CA LEU A 439 8.12 -31.50 -1.20
C LEU A 439 9.65 -31.41 -1.25
N THR A 440 10.33 -31.75 -0.16
CA THR A 440 11.79 -31.89 -0.14
C THR A 440 12.18 -33.19 -0.83
N THR A 441 13.03 -33.09 -1.84
CA THR A 441 13.61 -34.23 -2.57
C THR A 441 15.14 -34.09 -2.59
N PRO A 442 15.90 -35.15 -2.92
CA PRO A 442 17.35 -35.04 -3.07
C PRO A 442 17.80 -33.95 -4.06
N ARG A 443 16.95 -33.62 -5.04
CA ARG A 443 17.21 -32.59 -6.06
C ARG A 443 16.62 -31.22 -5.71
N ARG A 444 15.78 -31.12 -4.68
CA ARG A 444 15.09 -29.87 -4.28
C ARG A 444 14.94 -29.77 -2.78
N THR A 445 15.66 -28.81 -2.18
CA THR A 445 15.55 -28.51 -0.75
C THR A 445 14.47 -27.46 -0.51
N MET A 446 13.45 -27.81 0.28
CA MET A 446 12.38 -26.88 0.64
C MET A 446 12.70 -26.14 1.93
N SER A 447 12.67 -24.81 1.89
CA SER A 447 12.70 -24.02 3.12
C SER A 447 11.32 -23.96 3.77
N ARG A 448 11.32 -23.58 5.05
CA ARG A 448 10.10 -23.26 5.77
C ARG A 448 9.31 -22.11 5.12
N HIS A 449 10.02 -21.15 4.51
CA HIS A 449 9.45 -19.95 3.91
C HIS A 449 8.72 -20.27 2.60
N ASP A 450 9.31 -21.10 1.75
CA ASP A 450 8.64 -21.59 0.55
C ASP A 450 7.40 -22.43 0.91
N ALA A 451 7.46 -23.20 1.99
CA ALA A 451 6.31 -23.96 2.47
C ALA A 451 5.21 -23.05 3.07
N ALA A 452 5.60 -21.93 3.69
CA ALA A 452 4.67 -20.92 4.17
C ALA A 452 3.99 -20.19 3.01
N SER A 453 4.70 -19.92 1.92
CA SER A 453 4.12 -19.28 0.74
C SER A 453 3.03 -20.15 0.08
N ILE A 454 3.17 -21.48 0.10
CA ILE A 454 2.09 -22.41 -0.29
C ILE A 454 0.89 -22.28 0.66
N ALA A 455 1.14 -22.25 1.97
CA ALA A 455 0.06 -22.12 2.95
C ALA A 455 -0.74 -20.83 2.76
N VAL A 456 -0.07 -19.72 2.44
CA VAL A 456 -0.68 -18.43 2.09
C VAL A 456 -1.52 -18.54 0.82
N GLY A 457 -0.97 -19.10 -0.27
CA GLY A 457 -1.70 -19.27 -1.53
C GLY A 457 -2.95 -20.16 -1.38
N ARG A 458 -2.85 -21.27 -0.63
CA ARG A 458 -4.01 -22.14 -0.37
C ARG A 458 -5.08 -21.46 0.46
N ARG A 459 -4.67 -20.63 1.42
CA ARG A 459 -5.61 -19.86 2.24
C ARG A 459 -6.35 -18.81 1.43
N ALA A 460 -5.72 -18.23 0.41
CA ALA A 460 -6.40 -17.31 -0.51
C ALA A 460 -7.57 -17.98 -1.23
N TYR A 461 -7.41 -19.25 -1.63
CA TYR A 461 -8.49 -20.07 -2.19
C TYR A 461 -9.52 -20.57 -1.17
N GLY A 462 -9.36 -20.28 0.12
CA GLY A 462 -10.18 -20.87 1.18
C GLY A 462 -9.91 -22.36 1.40
N TYR A 463 -8.87 -22.93 0.82
CA TYR A 463 -8.55 -24.35 0.96
C TYR A 463 -7.86 -24.66 2.28
N PRO A 464 -8.09 -25.85 2.86
CA PRO A 464 -7.28 -26.36 3.95
C PRO A 464 -5.80 -26.35 3.55
N ILE A 465 -4.92 -25.84 4.44
CA ILE A 465 -3.47 -25.86 4.20
C ILE A 465 -3.00 -27.31 4.03
N ARG A 466 -3.59 -28.25 4.77
CA ARG A 466 -3.27 -29.66 4.61
C ARG A 466 -3.79 -30.19 3.26
N ARG A 467 -2.90 -30.77 2.44
CA ARG A 467 -3.27 -31.39 1.14
C ARG A 467 -4.08 -32.68 1.29
N ARG A 468 -3.75 -33.52 2.28
CA ARG A 468 -4.35 -34.85 2.48
C ARG A 468 -4.87 -34.96 3.90
N THR A 469 -6.18 -35.13 4.10
CA THR A 469 -6.73 -35.57 5.39
C THR A 469 -6.24 -37.00 5.63
N ALA A 470 -5.56 -37.25 6.76
CA ALA A 470 -5.28 -38.62 7.15
C ALA A 470 -6.63 -39.22 7.56
N PRO A 471 -6.94 -40.46 7.13
CA PRO A 471 -8.10 -41.14 7.65
C PRO A 471 -8.05 -41.16 9.19
N PRO A 472 -9.21 -41.22 9.86
CA PRO A 472 -9.27 -41.44 11.31
C PRO A 472 -8.37 -42.61 11.71
N PRO A 473 -7.74 -42.59 12.90
CA PRO A 473 -6.99 -43.74 13.39
C PRO A 473 -7.88 -45.00 13.32
N HIS A 474 -7.37 -46.05 12.69
CA HIS A 474 -8.10 -47.29 12.48
C HIS A 474 -8.51 -47.90 13.84
N HIS A 475 -9.80 -48.14 14.04
CA HIS A 475 -10.22 -49.26 14.86
C HIS A 475 -9.72 -50.52 14.13
N GLN A 476 -9.19 -51.49 14.87
CA GLN A 476 -8.49 -52.64 14.34
C GLN A 476 -9.35 -53.44 13.34
N SER A 477 -8.66 -54.14 12.43
CA SER A 477 -9.12 -55.04 11.35
C SER A 477 -9.67 -54.42 10.04
N ASP A 478 -8.89 -54.65 8.99
CA ASP A 478 -9.22 -54.88 7.57
C ASP A 478 -9.79 -53.75 6.70
N GLY A 479 -8.95 -53.32 5.74
CA GLY A 479 -9.34 -52.45 4.64
C GLY A 479 -8.21 -51.57 4.11
N ALA A 480 -7.12 -52.18 3.62
CA ALA A 480 -6.02 -51.46 3.00
C ALA A 480 -6.46 -50.83 1.65
N GLY A 481 -6.82 -49.55 1.70
CA GLY A 481 -6.98 -48.71 0.52
C GLY A 481 -6.83 -47.23 0.88
N HIS A 482 -5.78 -46.57 0.39
CA HIS A 482 -5.57 -45.13 0.56
C HIS A 482 -6.66 -44.32 -0.16
N ARG A 483 -7.81 -44.11 0.48
CA ARG A 483 -8.81 -43.14 0.01
C ARG A 483 -8.34 -41.72 0.37
N THR A 484 -7.50 -41.13 -0.49
CA THR A 484 -7.29 -39.68 -0.48
C THR A 484 -8.49 -38.99 -1.16
N VAL A 485 -9.09 -38.01 -0.50
CA VAL A 485 -10.01 -37.06 -1.14
C VAL A 485 -9.18 -36.19 -2.09
N GLN A 486 -9.01 -36.63 -3.34
CA GLN A 486 -8.41 -35.84 -4.42
C GLN A 486 -9.54 -35.21 -5.24
N ALA A 487 -9.33 -33.99 -5.74
CA ALA A 487 -10.00 -33.59 -6.97
C ALA A 487 -9.57 -34.57 -8.07
N ARG A 488 -10.52 -35.15 -8.80
CA ARG A 488 -10.23 -36.04 -9.93
C ARG A 488 -9.30 -35.30 -10.90
N PRO A 489 -8.26 -35.95 -11.47
CA PRO A 489 -7.57 -35.38 -12.61
C PRO A 489 -8.62 -35.13 -13.69
N ASP A 490 -8.66 -33.91 -14.25
CA ASP A 490 -9.39 -33.70 -15.49
C ASP A 490 -8.92 -34.75 -16.49
N THR A 491 -9.88 -35.46 -17.05
CA THR A 491 -9.66 -36.48 -18.07
C THR A 491 -8.88 -35.82 -19.20
N ARG A 492 -7.56 -36.05 -19.24
CA ARG A 492 -6.80 -35.93 -20.49
C ARG A 492 -7.47 -36.89 -21.45
N ARG A 493 -8.28 -36.34 -22.36
CA ARG A 493 -8.85 -37.05 -23.50
C ARG A 493 -7.66 -37.71 -24.19
N ARG A 494 -7.55 -39.03 -24.00
CA ARG A 494 -6.56 -39.86 -24.67
C ARG A 494 -6.92 -39.72 -26.15
N GLU A 495 -6.03 -39.12 -26.92
CA GLU A 495 -6.13 -39.17 -28.37
C GLU A 495 -6.20 -40.65 -28.75
N GLU A 496 -7.34 -41.06 -29.32
CA GLU A 496 -7.59 -42.44 -29.66
C GLU A 496 -6.50 -42.94 -30.60
N THR A 497 -6.10 -44.19 -30.41
CA THR A 497 -5.17 -44.90 -31.28
C THR A 497 -5.74 -44.90 -32.69
N ARG A 498 -5.19 -44.06 -33.58
CA ARG A 498 -5.56 -44.08 -35.00
C ARG A 498 -5.38 -45.51 -35.54
N PRO A 499 -6.38 -46.07 -36.23
CA PRO A 499 -6.21 -47.33 -36.95
C PRO A 499 -5.11 -47.20 -37.99
N ARG A 500 -4.14 -48.13 -37.99
CA ARG A 500 -3.14 -48.26 -39.05
C ARG A 500 -3.83 -48.73 -40.32
N ILE A 501 -3.81 -47.90 -41.36
CA ILE A 501 -4.10 -48.31 -42.74
C ILE A 501 -2.81 -48.89 -43.31
N PRO A 502 -2.74 -50.18 -43.71
CA PRO A 502 -1.55 -50.73 -44.35
C PRO A 502 -1.45 -50.25 -45.80
N GLY A 503 -0.53 -49.31 -46.06
CA GLY A 503 -0.08 -48.99 -47.43
C GLY A 503 1.08 -49.89 -47.87
N PRO A 504 1.26 -50.13 -49.18
CA PRO A 504 2.17 -51.14 -49.68
C PRO A 504 3.65 -50.73 -49.54
N ARG A 505 4.49 -51.74 -49.32
CA ARG A 505 5.95 -51.63 -49.24
C ARG A 505 6.56 -51.46 -50.63
N THR A 506 7.35 -50.42 -50.83
CA THR A 506 8.48 -50.43 -51.79
C THR A 506 9.60 -49.50 -51.31
N ARG A 507 10.82 -49.88 -51.70
CA ARG A 507 12.12 -49.48 -51.15
C ARG A 507 12.65 -48.16 -51.78
N SER A 508 13.38 -47.40 -50.96
CA SER A 508 14.58 -46.59 -51.24
C SER A 508 14.75 -45.89 -52.60
N VAL A 509 14.90 -44.55 -52.61
CA VAL A 509 15.99 -43.77 -53.24
C VAL A 509 16.12 -42.39 -52.54
N SER A 510 17.33 -41.86 -52.42
CA SER A 510 17.63 -40.47 -51.97
C SER A 510 17.92 -39.53 -53.16
N PRO A 511 18.45 -38.33 -52.93
CA PRO A 511 17.79 -37.03 -53.00
C PRO A 511 18.02 -36.32 -54.35
N ASP A 512 17.24 -35.27 -54.66
CA ASP A 512 17.81 -34.10 -55.35
C ASP A 512 16.88 -32.87 -55.40
N THR A 513 17.54 -31.73 -55.20
CA THR A 513 17.28 -30.35 -55.65
C THR A 513 15.96 -30.02 -56.38
N GLU A 514 15.25 -28.98 -55.93
CA GLU A 514 15.28 -27.66 -56.59
C GLU A 514 14.43 -26.59 -55.89
N ARG A 515 14.87 -25.34 -56.07
CA ARG A 515 14.29 -24.09 -55.56
C ARG A 515 12.90 -23.81 -56.15
N LYS A 516 12.05 -23.10 -55.41
CA LYS A 516 11.42 -21.86 -55.90
C LYS A 516 10.92 -20.96 -54.76
N ARG A 517 11.42 -19.73 -54.81
CA ARG A 517 11.08 -18.55 -54.02
C ARG A 517 9.81 -17.92 -54.60
N ALA A 518 8.86 -17.51 -53.77
CA ALA A 518 7.92 -16.44 -54.14
C ALA A 518 7.39 -15.72 -52.89
N THR A 519 7.87 -14.50 -52.73
CA THR A 519 7.30 -13.37 -51.97
C THR A 519 5.96 -12.91 -52.55
N ARG A 520 5.02 -12.50 -51.69
CA ARG A 520 4.24 -11.25 -51.87
C ARG A 520 3.37 -10.91 -50.64
N THR A 521 3.69 -9.78 -50.02
CA THR A 521 2.74 -8.82 -49.44
C THR A 521 1.81 -8.29 -50.56
N SER A 522 0.58 -7.83 -50.31
CA SER A 522 0.27 -6.52 -49.70
C SER A 522 -1.23 -6.30 -49.42
N ASN A 523 -1.50 -5.41 -48.44
CA ASN A 523 -2.49 -4.31 -48.40
C ASN A 523 -3.93 -4.52 -48.97
N THR A 524 -4.96 -4.29 -48.14
CA THR A 524 -5.80 -3.04 -48.09
C THR A 524 -7.17 -3.33 -47.43
N VAL A 525 -7.70 -2.28 -46.79
CA VAL A 525 -8.99 -2.14 -46.09
C VAL A 525 -10.08 -1.66 -47.06
N ARG A 526 -11.31 -2.21 -47.00
CA ARG A 526 -12.61 -1.50 -46.82
C ARG A 526 -13.83 -2.37 -47.17
N ASP A 527 -14.79 -2.33 -46.24
CA ASP A 527 -16.25 -2.23 -46.36
C ASP A 527 -17.01 -3.01 -47.44
N VAL A 528 -18.00 -3.83 -47.03
CA VAL A 528 -19.44 -3.66 -47.32
C VAL A 528 -20.29 -4.46 -46.30
N ARG A 529 -21.43 -3.88 -45.94
CA ARG A 529 -22.48 -4.33 -45.01
C ARG A 529 -23.57 -5.20 -45.69
N SER A 530 -24.26 -5.96 -44.82
CA SER A 530 -25.70 -6.35 -44.81
C SER A 530 -26.21 -7.35 -45.88
N ASP A 531 -27.23 -8.20 -45.68
CA ASP A 531 -28.35 -8.29 -44.72
C ASP A 531 -28.91 -9.73 -44.58
N GLN A 532 -29.64 -9.97 -43.47
CA GLN A 532 -30.87 -10.81 -43.27
C GLN A 532 -30.88 -11.27 -41.78
N VAL A 533 -31.60 -10.67 -40.83
CA VAL A 533 -33.05 -10.48 -40.62
C VAL A 533 -33.85 -11.78 -40.54
N ARG A 534 -34.32 -12.10 -39.33
CA ARG A 534 -35.68 -12.63 -39.08
C ARG A 534 -36.28 -11.93 -37.86
N VAL A 535 -37.46 -11.37 -38.09
CA VAL A 535 -38.35 -10.63 -37.18
C VAL A 535 -39.60 -11.48 -36.95
N GLN A 536 -40.19 -11.37 -35.75
CA GLN A 536 -41.62 -11.10 -35.48
C GLN A 536 -41.81 -11.10 -33.95
N ASP A 537 -42.03 -9.95 -33.30
CA ASP A 537 -43.27 -9.10 -33.22
C ASP A 537 -44.18 -9.56 -32.07
N SER A 538 -44.93 -8.73 -31.32
CA SER A 538 -45.07 -7.27 -31.12
C SER A 538 -46.27 -7.11 -30.15
N LEU A 539 -46.22 -6.25 -29.11
CA LEU A 539 -47.04 -5.03 -28.85
C LEU A 539 -47.38 -5.00 -27.34
N LEU A 540 -47.31 -3.88 -26.62
CA LEU A 540 -48.24 -2.74 -26.70
C LEU A 540 -47.60 -1.40 -26.26
N LEU A 541 -48.22 -0.34 -26.75
CA LEU A 541 -47.87 1.08 -26.74
C LEU A 541 -48.23 1.81 -25.43
N THR A 542 -47.68 3.02 -25.38
CA THR A 542 -47.73 4.15 -24.45
C THR A 542 -49.03 4.95 -24.42
N ASP A 543 -49.23 5.73 -23.34
CA ASP A 543 -49.76 7.12 -23.28
C ASP A 543 -48.98 7.83 -22.12
N GLU A 544 -48.20 8.91 -22.32
CA GLU A 544 -48.59 10.35 -22.35
C GLU A 544 -49.37 10.81 -21.09
N GLU A 545 -49.17 11.96 -20.42
CA GLU A 545 -48.23 13.09 -20.42
C GLU A 545 -48.67 14.02 -19.24
N ARG A 546 -47.86 15.05 -18.89
CA ARG A 546 -48.21 16.27 -18.09
C ARG A 546 -48.33 16.10 -16.57
N TRP A 547 -47.74 16.96 -15.75
CA TRP A 547 -47.98 18.41 -15.72
C TRP A 547 -46.77 19.21 -15.24
N ASN A 548 -46.52 20.36 -15.88
CA ASN A 548 -45.85 21.48 -15.25
C ASN A 548 -46.41 22.81 -15.79
N VAL A 549 -46.42 23.81 -14.91
CA VAL A 549 -46.57 25.28 -15.11
C VAL A 549 -47.94 25.93 -14.86
N ARG A 550 -47.85 26.90 -13.95
CA ARG A 550 -48.84 27.86 -13.41
C ARG A 550 -49.34 28.85 -14.47
N ALA A 551 -50.54 29.40 -14.25
CA ALA A 551 -50.89 30.75 -14.69
C ALA A 551 -50.33 31.76 -13.65
N PRO A 552 -49.57 32.78 -14.07
CA PRO A 552 -50.17 34.00 -14.62
C PRO A 552 -49.58 34.49 -15.96
N SER A 553 -50.47 35.19 -16.66
CA SER A 553 -50.38 36.18 -17.74
C SER A 553 -49.43 35.95 -18.91
#